data_AF-A0A1Q9C9S2-F1
#
_entry.id   AF-A0A1Q9C9S2-F1
#
_cell.length_a   1.000
_cell.length_b   1.000
_cell.length_c   1.000
_cell.angle_alpha   90.00
_cell.angle_beta   90.00
_cell.angle_gamma   90.00
#
_symmetry.space_group_name_H-M   'P 1'
#
loop_
_entity.id
_entity.type
_entity.pdbx_description
1 polymer ?
#
loop_
_entity_poly.entity_id
_entity_poly.type
_entity_poly.pdbx_seq_one_letter_code
_entity_poly.pdbx_strand_id
1 'polypeptide(L)'
;MICIVAGTGMLGWNILSSGGRGRPRTGRQLARVLPKKALHVFRSSVSSPEPPLPVVRRPSMAPKAKAKPKAAPKRVAKSGLKSKAGRIAVVPASGLAAKGSVLKEGGETYDADLNLVDSAKNHDKFYKMQVVQSSDKSKYWFVQHWGRNGTAGQVQVKGPSTKDKAIKLLQQKFRQKAGVKFEDRGKGGAASPGSTAKTGKYEMLDRRLSKAKAGRSKQKGAVAISLMWDNSKKGRTNDLDLHVIPPSKEKIWFQHKKSACKGELDVDRMQDCKEPVENIVWKKNAPKGKYTVSVVNFSCSHSNAVPFDVGICINGGETQMISKTVKGKMGAKVTVKSFQYSG
;
A
#
# COMPACT_ATOMS: atom_id res chain seq x y z
N MET A 1 20.41 75.07 -8.63
CA MET A 1 19.99 74.12 -7.57
C MET A 1 21.07 73.04 -7.53
N ILE A 2 22.02 72.96 -6.59
CA ILE A 2 22.14 73.46 -5.20
C ILE A 2 21.30 72.65 -4.18
N CYS A 3 21.97 72.28 -3.06
CA CYS A 3 21.55 71.44 -1.91
C CYS A 3 21.27 69.95 -2.25
N ILE A 4 21.89 68.93 -1.65
CA ILE A 4 22.82 68.76 -0.49
C ILE A 4 22.23 69.11 0.89
N VAL A 5 21.96 68.08 1.71
CA VAL A 5 22.50 67.75 3.08
C VAL A 5 22.24 66.22 3.25
N ALA A 6 23.20 65.31 3.45
CA ALA A 6 23.89 64.89 4.69
C ALA A 6 22.97 64.63 5.92
N GLY A 7 23.24 63.70 6.85
CA GLY A 7 24.27 62.63 6.89
C GLY A 7 24.90 62.42 8.28
N THR A 8 24.89 61.19 8.80
CA THR A 8 25.72 60.67 9.93
C THR A 8 25.53 59.13 10.01
N GLY A 9 26.46 58.31 10.49
CA GLY A 9 27.84 58.56 10.91
C GLY A 9 28.68 57.28 10.80
N MET A 10 30.01 57.43 10.72
CA MET A 10 30.97 56.33 10.49
C MET A 10 31.44 55.66 11.78
N LEU A 11 32.07 54.48 11.67
CA LEU A 11 33.43 54.26 12.21
C LEU A 11 34.12 53.05 11.53
N GLY A 12 35.40 53.21 11.20
CA GLY A 12 36.30 52.13 10.73
C GLY A 12 36.94 51.36 11.89
N TRP A 13 37.95 50.51 11.69
CA TRP A 13 39.18 50.78 10.91
C TRP A 13 39.94 49.53 10.41
N ASN A 14 41.00 49.77 9.64
CA ASN A 14 41.96 48.80 9.04
C ASN A 14 43.38 49.02 9.67
N ILE A 15 44.55 48.44 9.35
CA ILE A 15 45.10 47.45 8.38
C ILE A 15 46.49 46.98 8.94
N LEU A 16 47.31 45.99 8.52
CA LEU A 16 47.47 45.06 7.36
C LEU A 16 48.42 43.88 7.75
N SER A 17 48.34 42.74 7.05
CA SER A 17 49.37 41.71 6.70
C SER A 17 50.75 41.57 7.42
N SER A 18 51.12 40.31 7.73
CA SER A 18 52.26 39.53 7.15
C SER A 18 52.20 38.08 7.70
N GLY A 19 52.70 36.97 7.14
CA GLY A 19 53.79 36.69 6.19
C GLY A 19 54.96 35.99 6.93
N GLY A 20 55.35 34.72 6.74
CA GLY A 20 54.85 33.62 5.90
C GLY A 20 55.83 32.40 5.88
N ARG A 21 55.56 31.37 5.06
CA ARG A 21 56.40 30.16 4.74
C ARG A 21 56.64 29.12 5.86
N GLY A 22 56.49 27.81 5.53
CA GLY A 22 56.93 26.69 6.41
C GLY A 22 56.39 25.28 6.08
N ARG A 23 57.15 24.48 5.32
CA ARG A 23 57.03 23.01 5.06
C ARG A 23 58.38 22.55 4.43
N PRO A 24 58.79 21.26 4.42
CA PRO A 24 58.12 20.01 4.86
C PRO A 24 59.03 19.02 5.68
N ARG A 25 58.62 17.74 5.74
CA ARG A 25 59.43 16.47 5.72
C ARG A 25 59.98 15.79 7.02
N THR A 26 59.48 14.55 7.22
CA THR A 26 60.18 13.26 7.54
C THR A 26 61.11 13.04 8.75
N GLY A 27 60.75 12.05 9.59
CA GLY A 27 61.52 10.78 9.67
C GLY A 27 62.30 10.42 10.96
N ARG A 28 62.29 9.10 11.31
CA ARG A 28 63.08 8.35 12.34
C ARG A 28 62.95 8.85 13.81
N GLN A 29 62.45 8.10 14.81
CA GLN A 29 62.74 6.73 15.32
C GLN A 29 64.03 6.63 16.17
N LEU A 30 63.95 5.83 17.27
CA LEU A 30 64.95 5.46 18.32
C LEU A 30 64.78 6.23 19.66
N ALA A 31 64.93 5.63 20.86
CA ALA A 31 65.09 4.21 21.23
C ALA A 31 64.62 3.85 22.67
N ARG A 32 64.32 2.55 22.86
CA ARG A 32 64.44 1.67 24.06
C ARG A 32 64.51 2.28 25.48
N VAL A 33 63.65 1.76 26.38
CA VAL A 33 64.08 0.96 27.56
C VAL A 33 63.12 -0.22 27.79
N LEU A 34 63.69 -1.40 28.06
CA LEU A 34 63.12 -2.65 28.63
C LEU A 34 64.32 -3.35 29.35
N PRO A 35 64.18 -4.36 30.24
CA PRO A 35 63.09 -5.37 30.31
C PRO A 35 62.71 -5.88 31.74
N LYS A 36 61.84 -6.90 31.81
CA LYS A 36 62.18 -8.22 32.41
C LYS A 36 61.08 -9.29 32.18
N LYS A 37 61.51 -10.50 31.76
CA LYS A 37 60.85 -11.84 31.86
C LYS A 37 59.38 -11.94 31.37
N ALA A 38 58.98 -12.54 30.25
CA ALA A 38 59.47 -13.61 29.36
C ALA A 38 59.09 -15.07 29.75
N LEU A 39 58.31 -15.71 28.88
CA LEU A 39 58.51 -17.11 28.43
C LEU A 39 57.97 -17.29 26.99
N HIS A 40 58.47 -18.31 26.28
CA HIS A 40 58.02 -18.75 24.94
C HIS A 40 56.88 -19.79 25.10
N VAL A 41 56.17 -20.36 24.10
CA VAL A 41 56.55 -20.87 22.75
C VAL A 41 55.40 -20.71 21.73
N PHE A 42 55.71 -20.90 20.45
CA PHE A 42 54.89 -20.62 19.26
C PHE A 42 54.40 -21.90 18.54
N ARG A 43 53.43 -21.74 17.61
CA ARG A 43 53.16 -22.58 16.40
C ARG A 43 52.00 -23.61 16.39
N SER A 44 50.84 -23.12 15.98
CA SER A 44 50.01 -23.61 14.83
C SER A 44 49.67 -25.11 14.63
N SER A 45 48.37 -25.46 14.60
CA SER A 45 47.87 -26.62 13.83
C SER A 45 46.36 -26.57 13.46
N VAL A 46 46.04 -26.60 12.15
CA VAL A 46 44.83 -27.17 11.48
C VAL A 46 43.39 -26.83 11.96
N SER A 47 42.37 -27.46 11.35
CA SER A 47 40.99 -26.96 11.19
C SER A 47 39.89 -28.01 11.43
N SER A 48 38.75 -27.56 11.99
CA SER A 48 37.41 -28.19 11.94
C SER A 48 37.23 -29.53 12.71
N PRO A 49 35.97 -29.98 12.98
CA PRO A 49 34.66 -29.31 12.85
C PRO A 49 33.89 -29.17 14.19
N GLU A 50 32.80 -28.38 14.20
CA GLU A 50 31.79 -28.44 15.28
C GLU A 50 30.81 -29.61 15.08
N PRO A 51 30.27 -30.21 16.17
CA PRO A 51 29.39 -31.37 16.10
C PRO A 51 27.93 -31.03 15.69
N PRO A 52 27.20 -31.96 15.04
CA PRO A 52 25.81 -31.75 14.63
C PRO A 52 24.81 -31.81 15.81
N LEU A 53 23.73 -31.04 15.71
CA LEU A 53 22.66 -31.01 16.71
C LEU A 53 21.82 -32.31 16.73
N PRO A 54 21.37 -32.78 17.92
CA PRO A 54 20.70 -34.08 18.07
C PRO A 54 19.25 -34.08 17.56
N VAL A 55 18.83 -35.21 16.98
CA VAL A 55 17.46 -35.46 16.50
C VAL A 55 16.85 -36.65 17.22
N VAL A 56 15.91 -36.42 18.15
CA VAL A 56 15.17 -37.50 18.83
C VAL A 56 13.65 -37.24 18.87
N ARG A 57 12.96 -37.97 17.98
CA ARG A 57 11.65 -38.65 18.07
C ARG A 57 10.50 -38.07 18.94
N ARG A 58 9.29 -38.13 18.37
CA ARG A 58 8.01 -37.89 19.07
C ARG A 58 7.53 -39.13 19.87
N PRO A 59 6.86 -38.96 21.02
CA PRO A 59 6.00 -39.98 21.60
C PRO A 59 4.68 -40.15 20.84
N SER A 60 4.04 -41.30 20.99
CA SER A 60 2.68 -41.61 20.51
C SER A 60 1.83 -42.08 21.69
N MET A 61 0.59 -41.59 21.81
CA MET A 61 -0.41 -42.14 22.73
C MET A 61 -1.82 -42.05 22.13
N ALA A 62 -2.62 -43.09 22.37
CA ALA A 62 -4.01 -43.23 21.93
C ALA A 62 -4.94 -43.34 23.19
N PRO A 63 -6.26 -43.60 23.10
CA PRO A 63 -7.22 -42.66 23.65
C PRO A 63 -7.96 -43.11 24.93
N LYS A 64 -8.51 -42.14 25.67
CA LYS A 64 -9.61 -42.33 26.64
C LYS A 64 -10.73 -41.30 26.40
N ALA A 65 -11.93 -41.56 26.93
CA ALA A 65 -13.17 -41.13 26.27
C ALA A 65 -14.18 -40.36 27.15
N LYS A 66 -15.00 -39.53 26.46
CA LYS A 66 -16.37 -39.08 26.77
C LYS A 66 -16.63 -38.28 28.08
N ALA A 67 -16.93 -36.99 27.90
CA ALA A 67 -17.98 -36.27 28.65
C ALA A 67 -18.87 -35.50 27.64
N LYS A 68 -20.13 -35.19 28.00
CA LYS A 68 -21.15 -34.63 27.07
C LYS A 68 -21.10 -33.08 26.94
N PRO A 69 -21.71 -32.49 25.89
CA PRO A 69 -21.40 -31.13 25.43
C PRO A 69 -22.25 -30.01 26.04
N LYS A 70 -21.76 -28.76 25.95
CA LYS A 70 -22.57 -27.53 26.05
C LYS A 70 -22.56 -26.77 24.71
N ALA A 71 -23.68 -26.09 24.44
CA ALA A 71 -24.13 -25.59 23.14
C ALA A 71 -23.09 -24.90 22.24
N ALA A 72 -23.11 -25.26 20.95
CA ALA A 72 -22.46 -24.48 19.89
C ALA A 72 -23.29 -23.22 19.56
N PRO A 73 -22.66 -22.07 19.24
CA PRO A 73 -23.37 -20.92 18.67
C PRO A 73 -24.02 -21.30 17.34
N LYS A 74 -25.32 -21.05 17.19
CA LYS A 74 -26.07 -21.43 15.98
C LYS A 74 -25.50 -20.72 14.74
N ARG A 75 -25.21 -21.51 13.70
CA ARG A 75 -24.87 -21.06 12.35
C ARG A 75 -25.97 -20.14 11.81
N VAL A 76 -25.76 -18.82 11.90
CA VAL A 76 -26.71 -17.83 11.37
C VAL A 76 -26.85 -18.04 9.86
N ALA A 77 -28.10 -18.19 9.40
CA ALA A 77 -28.39 -18.39 7.99
C ALA A 77 -27.98 -17.17 7.17
N LYS A 78 -27.42 -17.38 5.98
CA LYS A 78 -27.17 -16.31 5.01
C LYS A 78 -28.50 -15.85 4.42
N SER A 79 -29.13 -14.84 5.05
CA SER A 79 -30.28 -14.14 4.49
C SER A 79 -29.86 -13.39 3.22
N GLY A 80 -30.09 -14.03 2.07
CA GLY A 80 -29.64 -13.58 0.75
C GLY A 80 -30.44 -12.38 0.22
N LEU A 81 -30.25 -11.20 0.81
CA LEU A 81 -30.84 -9.97 0.28
C LEU A 81 -30.08 -9.53 -0.98
N LYS A 82 -30.64 -9.87 -2.15
CA LYS A 82 -30.10 -9.53 -3.48
C LYS A 82 -29.97 -8.00 -3.61
N SER A 83 -28.74 -7.49 -3.63
CA SER A 83 -28.48 -6.07 -3.83
C SER A 83 -28.84 -5.65 -5.26
N LYS A 84 -29.90 -4.85 -5.42
CA LYS A 84 -30.20 -4.18 -6.69
C LYS A 84 -29.02 -3.29 -7.09
N ALA A 85 -28.58 -3.38 -8.35
CA ALA A 85 -27.41 -2.68 -8.84
C ALA A 85 -27.51 -1.15 -8.66
N GLY A 86 -26.39 -0.49 -8.39
CA GLY A 86 -26.30 0.97 -8.25
C GLY A 86 -26.53 1.54 -6.83
N ARG A 87 -27.01 0.74 -5.86
CA ARG A 87 -27.08 1.16 -4.45
C ARG A 87 -25.80 0.76 -3.69
N ILE A 88 -25.13 1.76 -3.09
CA ILE A 88 -23.97 1.54 -2.22
C ILE A 88 -24.43 0.84 -0.93
N ALA A 89 -23.71 -0.20 -0.53
CA ALA A 89 -24.02 -0.95 0.68
C ALA A 89 -23.61 -0.17 1.94
N VAL A 90 -24.52 -0.10 2.90
CA VAL A 90 -24.22 0.33 4.27
C VAL A 90 -23.38 -0.77 4.94
N VAL A 91 -22.33 -0.40 5.68
CA VAL A 91 -21.47 -1.36 6.43
C VAL A 91 -22.35 -2.31 7.25
N PRO A 92 -22.39 -3.63 6.98
CA PRO A 92 -23.36 -4.53 7.63
C PRO A 92 -23.25 -4.58 9.15
N ALA A 93 -22.01 -4.56 9.68
CA ALA A 93 -21.72 -4.55 11.10
C ALA A 93 -22.09 -3.23 11.84
N SER A 94 -22.67 -2.24 11.15
CA SER A 94 -23.32 -1.09 11.79
C SER A 94 -24.71 -1.39 12.34
N GLY A 95 -25.35 -2.48 11.92
CA GLY A 95 -26.77 -2.75 12.21
C GLY A 95 -27.76 -1.82 11.51
N LEU A 96 -27.29 -0.96 10.59
CA LEU A 96 -28.12 0.00 9.85
C LEU A 96 -28.51 -0.46 8.43
N ALA A 97 -27.93 -1.57 7.93
CA ALA A 97 -28.10 -2.00 6.53
C ALA A 97 -29.53 -2.38 6.13
N ALA A 98 -30.42 -2.65 7.09
CA ALA A 98 -31.86 -2.84 6.88
C ALA A 98 -32.71 -1.60 7.26
N LYS A 99 -32.09 -0.56 7.84
CA LYS A 99 -32.76 0.63 8.40
C LYS A 99 -32.70 1.87 7.50
N GLY A 100 -31.93 1.81 6.41
CA GLY A 100 -31.71 2.94 5.52
C GLY A 100 -30.66 2.68 4.44
N SER A 101 -30.12 3.76 3.87
CA SER A 101 -29.10 3.74 2.82
C SER A 101 -28.05 4.84 3.01
N VAL A 102 -26.89 4.70 2.36
CA VAL A 102 -25.88 5.78 2.31
C VAL A 102 -26.50 7.05 1.72
N LEU A 103 -26.25 8.19 2.36
CA LEU A 103 -26.78 9.49 1.95
C LEU A 103 -26.17 9.94 0.61
N LYS A 104 -27.04 10.41 -0.29
CA LYS A 104 -26.70 11.16 -1.50
C LYS A 104 -27.48 12.48 -1.51
N GLU A 105 -26.81 13.60 -1.75
CA GLU A 105 -27.41 14.95 -1.76
C GLU A 105 -26.55 15.91 -2.58
N GLY A 106 -27.14 16.74 -3.44
CA GLY A 106 -26.38 17.72 -4.25
C GLY A 106 -25.34 17.11 -5.19
N GLY A 107 -25.54 15.86 -5.63
CA GLY A 107 -24.52 15.05 -6.32
C GLY A 107 -23.52 14.36 -5.39
N GLU A 108 -23.27 14.91 -4.21
CA GLU A 108 -22.37 14.35 -3.21
C GLU A 108 -22.89 13.03 -2.64
N THR A 109 -22.01 12.02 -2.63
CA THR A 109 -22.23 10.73 -1.97
C THR A 109 -21.38 10.65 -0.71
N TYR A 110 -22.03 10.51 0.45
CA TYR A 110 -21.37 10.53 1.76
C TYR A 110 -20.85 9.13 2.16
N ASP A 111 -19.99 8.58 1.32
CA ASP A 111 -19.18 7.38 1.54
C ASP A 111 -17.71 7.71 1.23
N ALA A 112 -16.77 7.22 2.03
CA ALA A 112 -15.35 7.36 1.75
C ALA A 112 -14.53 6.20 2.33
N ASP A 113 -13.57 5.72 1.54
CA ASP A 113 -12.61 4.68 1.91
C ASP A 113 -11.18 5.22 1.92
N LEU A 114 -10.53 5.11 3.07
CA LEU A 114 -9.10 5.41 3.24
C LEU A 114 -8.35 4.11 3.49
N ASN A 115 -7.21 3.93 2.81
CA ASN A 115 -6.31 2.79 3.01
C ASN A 115 -4.89 3.31 3.25
N LEU A 116 -4.27 2.90 4.36
CA LEU A 116 -2.91 3.27 4.75
C LEU A 116 -2.03 2.01 4.81
N VAL A 117 -1.14 1.89 3.83
CA VAL A 117 -0.17 0.80 3.70
C VAL A 117 1.25 1.38 3.70
N ASP A 118 1.94 1.27 4.82
CA ASP A 118 3.37 1.55 4.98
C ASP A 118 4.03 0.31 5.58
N SER A 119 4.68 -0.48 4.72
CA SER A 119 5.31 -1.75 5.11
C SER A 119 6.57 -1.56 5.97
N ALA A 120 7.20 -0.38 5.96
CA ALA A 120 8.33 -0.09 6.85
C ALA A 120 7.88 0.21 8.28
N LYS A 121 6.66 0.74 8.46
CA LYS A 121 6.05 1.03 9.77
C LYS A 121 5.02 -0.01 10.23
N ASN A 122 4.95 -1.18 9.57
CA ASN A 122 3.96 -2.23 9.81
C ASN A 122 2.50 -1.70 9.83
N HIS A 123 2.24 -0.65 9.05
CA HIS A 123 0.91 -0.08 8.86
C HIS A 123 0.27 -0.74 7.65
N ASP A 124 -0.84 -1.43 7.90
CA ASP A 124 -1.67 -2.05 6.87
C ASP A 124 -3.11 -1.95 7.37
N LYS A 125 -3.73 -0.77 7.16
CA LYS A 125 -4.90 -0.29 7.91
C LYS A 125 -5.96 0.32 6.98
N PHE A 126 -7.22 -0.07 7.12
CA PHE A 126 -8.36 0.58 6.45
C PHE A 126 -9.13 1.52 7.39
N TYR A 127 -9.82 2.49 6.80
CA TYR A 127 -10.80 3.34 7.47
C TYR A 127 -11.91 3.74 6.48
N LYS A 128 -13.05 3.03 6.53
CA LYS A 128 -14.29 3.38 5.84
C LYS A 128 -15.15 4.30 6.70
N MET A 129 -15.83 5.25 6.08
CA MET A 129 -16.77 6.14 6.76
C MET A 129 -17.99 6.47 5.89
N GLN A 130 -19.17 6.51 6.52
CA GLN A 130 -20.47 6.69 5.85
C GLN A 130 -21.38 7.63 6.63
N VAL A 131 -22.18 8.44 5.95
CA VAL A 131 -23.46 8.93 6.49
C VAL A 131 -24.57 8.01 5.98
N VAL A 132 -25.34 7.44 6.90
CA VAL A 132 -26.51 6.62 6.61
C VAL A 132 -27.76 7.44 6.90
N GLN A 133 -28.62 7.59 5.90
CA GLN A 133 -29.96 8.15 6.00
C GLN A 133 -30.96 6.99 6.20
N SER A 134 -31.86 7.13 7.16
CA SER A 134 -32.99 6.22 7.38
C SER A 134 -33.92 6.11 6.18
N SER A 135 -34.65 5.00 6.06
CA SER A 135 -35.67 4.82 5.02
C SER A 135 -36.77 5.91 5.04
N ASP A 136 -37.07 6.45 6.22
CA ASP A 136 -38.02 7.56 6.45
C ASP A 136 -37.40 8.96 6.25
N LYS A 137 -36.09 9.04 5.93
CA LYS A 137 -35.27 10.27 5.79
C LYS A 137 -35.21 11.20 7.01
N SER A 138 -35.79 10.82 8.16
CA SER A 138 -35.85 11.67 9.37
C SER A 138 -34.61 11.56 10.26
N LYS A 139 -33.90 10.43 10.21
CA LYS A 139 -32.77 10.08 11.09
C LYS A 139 -31.48 9.83 10.30
N TYR A 140 -30.37 10.36 10.79
CA TYR A 140 -29.05 10.23 10.17
C TYR A 140 -28.02 9.70 11.16
N TRP A 141 -27.14 8.82 10.69
CA TRP A 141 -26.04 8.27 11.48
C TRP A 141 -24.70 8.44 10.76
N PHE A 142 -23.67 8.79 11.51
CA PHE A 142 -22.29 8.73 11.06
C PHE A 142 -21.67 7.39 11.47
N VAL A 143 -21.30 6.57 10.49
CA VAL A 143 -20.67 5.25 10.67
C VAL A 143 -19.18 5.37 10.37
N GLN A 144 -18.36 4.80 11.25
CA GLN A 144 -16.91 4.63 11.10
C GLN A 144 -16.61 3.12 11.17
N HIS A 145 -15.79 2.60 10.26
CA HIS A 145 -15.38 1.19 10.22
C HIS A 145 -13.89 1.10 9.89
N TRP A 146 -13.07 0.56 10.80
CA TRP A 146 -11.61 0.58 10.65
C TRP A 146 -10.96 -0.69 11.20
N GLY A 147 -9.76 -1.02 10.73
CA GLY A 147 -9.06 -2.21 11.19
C GLY A 147 -7.70 -2.40 10.52
N ARG A 148 -7.09 -3.57 10.72
CA ARG A 148 -6.00 -4.03 9.87
C ARG A 148 -6.58 -4.64 8.60
N ASN A 149 -5.93 -4.47 7.46
CA ASN A 149 -6.43 -5.02 6.20
C ASN A 149 -6.59 -6.55 6.29
N GLY A 150 -7.73 -7.05 5.78
CA GLY A 150 -8.09 -8.47 5.89
C GLY A 150 -8.74 -8.91 7.21
N THR A 151 -8.91 -8.02 8.21
CA THR A 151 -9.71 -8.32 9.41
C THR A 151 -11.10 -7.68 9.36
N ALA A 152 -12.03 -8.15 10.18
CA ALA A 152 -13.36 -7.56 10.31
C ALA A 152 -13.35 -6.11 10.83
N GLY A 153 -12.30 -5.72 11.54
CA GLY A 153 -12.15 -4.39 12.15
C GLY A 153 -13.10 -4.12 13.33
N GLN A 154 -13.23 -2.84 13.64
CA GLN A 154 -14.13 -2.25 14.63
C GLN A 154 -15.10 -1.31 13.92
N VAL A 155 -16.37 -1.28 14.36
CA VAL A 155 -17.38 -0.33 13.87
C VAL A 155 -17.84 0.55 15.02
N GLN A 156 -17.97 1.85 14.77
CA GLN A 156 -18.65 2.79 15.66
C GLN A 156 -19.69 3.59 14.87
N VAL A 157 -20.93 3.54 15.35
CA VAL A 157 -22.04 4.35 14.86
C VAL A 157 -22.24 5.53 15.82
N LYS A 158 -22.46 6.73 15.28
CA LYS A 158 -22.88 7.92 16.03
C LYS A 158 -24.20 8.44 15.47
N GLY A 159 -25.20 8.60 16.34
CA GLY A 159 -26.55 9.01 15.99
C GLY A 159 -27.61 8.13 16.70
N PRO A 160 -28.91 8.32 16.40
CA PRO A 160 -29.46 9.18 15.36
C PRO A 160 -29.19 10.68 15.61
N SER A 161 -29.16 11.45 14.53
CA SER A 161 -28.90 12.90 14.54
C SER A 161 -29.54 13.57 13.31
N THR A 162 -29.49 14.90 13.27
CA THR A 162 -29.77 15.67 12.04
C THR A 162 -28.75 15.36 10.94
N LYS A 163 -29.17 15.58 9.70
CA LYS A 163 -28.37 15.40 8.48
C LYS A 163 -27.01 16.11 8.57
N ASP A 164 -27.04 17.40 8.89
CA ASP A 164 -25.87 18.28 8.84
C ASP A 164 -24.88 17.95 9.97
N LYS A 165 -25.37 17.46 11.12
CA LYS A 165 -24.53 16.96 12.21
C LYS A 165 -23.80 15.67 11.82
N ALA A 166 -24.46 14.76 11.11
CA ALA A 166 -23.82 13.56 10.57
C ALA A 166 -22.80 13.88 9.46
N ILE A 167 -23.14 14.79 8.54
CA ILE A 167 -22.24 15.31 7.50
C ILE A 167 -20.99 15.96 8.13
N LYS A 168 -21.17 16.90 9.06
CA LYS A 168 -20.08 17.63 9.73
C LYS A 168 -19.14 16.69 10.49
N LEU A 169 -19.68 15.66 11.15
CA LEU A 169 -18.88 14.61 11.79
C LEU A 169 -18.05 13.83 10.77
N LEU A 170 -18.61 13.48 9.60
CA LEU A 170 -17.86 12.81 8.53
C LEU A 170 -16.78 13.71 7.95
N GLN A 171 -17.11 14.94 7.55
CA GLN A 171 -16.15 15.91 7.00
C GLN A 171 -14.99 16.17 7.97
N GLN A 172 -15.27 16.35 9.26
CA GLN A 172 -14.25 16.52 10.29
C GLN A 172 -13.35 15.28 10.41
N LYS A 173 -13.94 14.07 10.44
CA LYS A 173 -13.18 12.81 10.56
C LYS A 173 -12.37 12.51 9.31
N PHE A 174 -12.90 12.84 8.13
CA PHE A 174 -12.21 12.74 6.85
C PHE A 174 -10.97 13.64 6.84
N ARG A 175 -11.12 14.94 7.13
CA ARG A 175 -9.99 15.88 7.20
C ARG A 175 -8.92 15.45 8.21
N GLN A 176 -9.32 14.91 9.36
CA GLN A 176 -8.41 14.33 10.36
C GLN A 176 -7.63 13.08 9.90
N LYS A 177 -8.03 12.41 8.82
CA LYS A 177 -7.44 11.15 8.35
C LYS A 177 -6.85 11.20 6.94
N ALA A 178 -7.37 12.08 6.08
CA ALA A 178 -6.92 12.29 4.71
C ALA A 178 -6.10 13.58 4.51
N GLY A 179 -6.12 14.50 5.48
CA GLY A 179 -5.41 15.78 5.42
C GLY A 179 -6.07 16.87 4.56
N VAL A 180 -7.03 16.51 3.69
CA VAL A 180 -7.74 17.43 2.78
C VAL A 180 -9.22 17.59 3.18
N LYS A 181 -9.93 18.58 2.60
CA LYS A 181 -11.39 18.76 2.81
C LYS A 181 -12.17 17.59 2.20
N PHE A 182 -13.45 17.48 2.55
CA PHE A 182 -14.33 16.48 1.96
C PHE A 182 -14.75 16.84 0.53
N GLU A 183 -14.94 18.11 0.16
CA GLU A 183 -15.19 18.50 -1.25
C GLU A 183 -13.92 18.44 -2.12
N ASP A 184 -12.75 18.67 -1.51
CA ASP A 184 -11.43 18.57 -2.16
C ASP A 184 -10.85 17.16 -2.10
N ARG A 185 -11.65 16.18 -1.65
CA ARG A 185 -11.26 14.78 -1.64
C ARG A 185 -10.84 14.36 -3.07
N GLY A 186 -9.74 13.63 -3.18
CA GLY A 186 -9.19 13.09 -4.44
C GLY A 186 -8.68 14.06 -5.51
N LYS A 187 -8.93 15.38 -5.42
CA LYS A 187 -8.28 16.38 -6.29
C LYS A 187 -6.76 16.43 -6.12
N GLY A 188 -6.24 15.93 -4.98
CA GLY A 188 -4.82 15.68 -4.75
C GLY A 188 -4.57 14.39 -3.95
N GLY A 189 -4.32 13.28 -4.64
CA GLY A 189 -3.83 12.01 -4.06
C GLY A 189 -4.75 11.22 -3.12
N ALA A 190 -5.78 11.83 -2.55
CA ALA A 190 -6.56 11.30 -1.42
C ALA A 190 -8.09 11.21 -1.68
N ALA A 191 -8.50 10.28 -2.57
CA ALA A 191 -9.87 9.74 -2.80
C ALA A 191 -11.04 10.72 -3.12
N SER A 192 -11.62 10.69 -4.35
CA SER A 192 -12.55 11.71 -4.92
C SER A 192 -14.06 11.65 -4.57
N PRO A 193 -14.81 12.76 -4.79
CA PRO A 193 -16.24 12.89 -4.53
C PRO A 193 -17.17 12.61 -5.74
N GLY A 194 -18.48 12.64 -5.48
CA GLY A 194 -19.53 13.00 -6.46
C GLY A 194 -19.96 11.93 -7.47
N SER A 195 -19.08 11.04 -7.92
CA SER A 195 -19.48 9.95 -8.83
C SER A 195 -20.00 8.73 -8.06
N THR A 196 -20.79 7.87 -8.72
CA THR A 196 -21.14 6.53 -8.16
C THR A 196 -20.03 5.51 -8.43
N ALA A 197 -18.79 5.97 -8.63
CA ALA A 197 -17.65 5.11 -8.90
C ALA A 197 -16.88 4.76 -7.61
N LYS A 198 -16.15 3.65 -7.70
CA LYS A 198 -15.13 3.26 -6.73
C LYS A 198 -14.07 4.37 -6.70
N THR A 199 -13.48 4.67 -5.54
CA THR A 199 -12.69 5.91 -5.28
C THR A 199 -11.67 6.26 -6.38
N GLY A 200 -11.32 7.54 -6.55
CA GLY A 200 -10.51 8.04 -7.69
C GLY A 200 -9.26 7.26 -8.15
N LYS A 201 -8.65 6.41 -7.30
CA LYS A 201 -7.60 5.44 -7.72
C LYS A 201 -8.16 4.28 -8.57
N TYR A 202 -9.35 3.79 -8.25
CA TYR A 202 -10.09 2.80 -9.01
C TYR A 202 -10.64 3.41 -10.31
N GLU A 203 -11.16 4.65 -10.29
CA GLU A 203 -11.50 5.38 -11.54
C GLU A 203 -10.27 5.57 -12.42
N MET A 204 -9.14 5.99 -11.85
CA MET A 204 -7.88 6.14 -12.59
C MET A 204 -7.41 4.81 -13.17
N LEU A 205 -7.49 3.71 -12.41
CA LEU A 205 -7.14 2.38 -12.89
C LEU A 205 -8.11 1.90 -13.98
N ASP A 206 -9.43 1.96 -13.75
CA ASP A 206 -10.46 1.58 -14.72
C ASP A 206 -10.33 2.43 -16.01
N ARG A 207 -9.99 3.73 -15.92
CA ARG A 207 -9.69 4.64 -17.05
C ARG A 207 -8.42 4.23 -17.80
N ARG A 208 -7.30 4.01 -17.08
CA ARG A 208 -6.01 3.62 -17.69
C ARG A 208 -6.11 2.27 -18.38
N LEU A 209 -6.72 1.28 -17.73
CA LEU A 209 -7.02 -0.04 -18.31
C LEU A 209 -7.88 0.09 -19.57
N SER A 210 -8.94 0.91 -19.54
CA SER A 210 -9.80 1.13 -20.71
C SER A 210 -9.04 1.81 -21.87
N LYS A 211 -8.26 2.86 -21.57
CA LYS A 211 -7.41 3.56 -22.56
C LYS A 211 -6.32 2.65 -23.16
N ALA A 212 -5.84 1.67 -22.40
CA ALA A 212 -4.88 0.68 -22.86
C ALA A 212 -5.53 -0.58 -23.48
N LYS A 213 -6.87 -0.64 -23.57
CA LYS A 213 -7.64 -1.82 -24.06
C LYS A 213 -7.39 -3.11 -23.25
N ALA A 214 -7.05 -2.99 -21.97
CA ALA A 214 -6.69 -4.11 -21.10
C ALA A 214 -7.83 -5.12 -20.92
N GLY A 215 -7.50 -6.41 -21.00
CA GLY A 215 -8.48 -7.48 -20.88
C GLY A 215 -8.96 -7.67 -19.45
N ARG A 216 -10.28 -7.80 -19.32
CA ARG A 216 -10.98 -8.05 -18.06
C ARG A 216 -12.16 -8.97 -18.33
N SER A 217 -12.69 -9.57 -17.28
CA SER A 217 -13.91 -10.38 -17.35
C SER A 217 -14.70 -10.19 -16.05
N LYS A 218 -16.04 -10.20 -16.17
CA LYS A 218 -16.98 -10.16 -15.03
C LYS A 218 -17.41 -11.57 -14.58
N GLN A 219 -16.82 -12.61 -15.15
CA GLN A 219 -17.22 -14.00 -14.90
C GLN A 219 -16.54 -14.57 -13.65
N LYS A 220 -17.25 -15.46 -12.94
CA LYS A 220 -16.63 -16.35 -11.97
C LYS A 220 -15.56 -17.20 -12.69
N GLY A 221 -14.41 -17.40 -12.06
CA GLY A 221 -13.24 -18.00 -12.71
C GLY A 221 -12.30 -16.97 -13.35
N ALA A 222 -12.62 -15.68 -13.39
CA ALA A 222 -11.69 -14.64 -13.83
C ALA A 222 -10.79 -14.14 -12.68
N VAL A 223 -9.54 -13.80 -12.99
CA VAL A 223 -8.63 -13.06 -12.09
C VAL A 223 -7.90 -12.02 -12.92
N ALA A 224 -7.90 -10.76 -12.47
CA ALA A 224 -7.11 -9.69 -13.08
C ALA A 224 -6.27 -8.98 -12.01
N ILE A 225 -5.01 -8.75 -12.31
CA ILE A 225 -4.04 -8.09 -11.43
C ILE A 225 -3.44 -6.96 -12.26
N SER A 226 -3.60 -5.72 -11.81
CA SER A 226 -3.25 -4.54 -12.60
C SER A 226 -2.40 -3.58 -11.78
N LEU A 227 -1.33 -3.03 -12.35
CA LEU A 227 -0.40 -2.09 -11.72
C LEU A 227 -0.54 -0.70 -12.35
N MET A 228 -0.38 0.37 -11.58
CA MET A 228 -0.22 1.73 -12.10
C MET A 228 0.71 2.58 -11.20
N TRP A 229 1.44 3.52 -11.80
CA TRP A 229 2.32 4.47 -11.10
C TRP A 229 2.26 5.87 -11.73
N ASP A 230 3.03 6.84 -11.23
CA ASP A 230 3.00 8.23 -11.68
C ASP A 230 4.33 8.68 -12.28
N ASN A 231 4.31 9.06 -13.55
CA ASN A 231 5.42 9.65 -14.32
C ASN A 231 5.14 11.11 -14.72
N SER A 232 4.15 11.77 -14.11
CA SER A 232 3.76 13.16 -14.45
C SER A 232 4.83 14.21 -14.11
N LYS A 233 5.75 13.90 -13.19
CA LYS A 233 6.76 14.83 -12.68
C LYS A 233 8.01 14.81 -13.56
N LYS A 234 8.33 15.96 -14.19
CA LYS A 234 9.56 16.15 -14.97
C LYS A 234 10.79 15.69 -14.19
N GLY A 235 11.69 14.97 -14.85
CA GLY A 235 12.90 14.40 -14.24
C GLY A 235 12.65 13.24 -13.27
N ARG A 236 11.40 12.79 -13.08
CA ARG A 236 11.06 11.64 -12.23
C ARG A 236 10.23 10.60 -12.96
N THR A 237 10.86 9.94 -13.93
CA THR A 237 10.26 8.83 -14.68
C THR A 237 10.79 7.49 -14.17
N ASN A 238 9.89 6.52 -14.10
CA ASN A 238 10.13 5.17 -13.63
C ASN A 238 9.46 4.16 -14.55
N ASP A 239 9.97 2.95 -14.55
CA ASP A 239 9.52 1.79 -15.32
C ASP A 239 9.35 0.64 -14.30
N LEU A 240 8.10 0.24 -14.04
CA LEU A 240 7.77 -0.67 -12.94
C LEU A 240 7.09 -1.95 -13.44
N ASP A 241 7.82 -3.06 -13.52
CA ASP A 241 7.27 -4.35 -13.96
C ASP A 241 6.25 -4.91 -12.94
N LEU A 242 5.11 -5.39 -13.43
CA LEU A 242 4.22 -6.28 -12.68
C LEU A 242 4.69 -7.74 -12.79
N HIS A 243 5.14 -8.31 -11.67
CA HIS A 243 5.54 -9.72 -11.58
C HIS A 243 4.47 -10.54 -10.85
N VAL A 244 3.82 -11.47 -11.55
CA VAL A 244 2.87 -12.42 -10.94
C VAL A 244 3.41 -13.84 -11.05
N ILE A 245 3.51 -14.52 -9.91
CA ILE A 245 3.74 -15.96 -9.83
C ILE A 245 2.38 -16.62 -9.53
N PRO A 246 1.76 -17.31 -10.50
CA PRO A 246 0.52 -18.05 -10.33
C PRO A 246 0.77 -19.42 -9.67
N PRO A 247 -0.29 -20.22 -9.42
CA PRO A 247 -0.15 -21.56 -8.87
C PRO A 247 0.82 -22.49 -9.63
N SER A 248 0.93 -22.36 -10.96
CA SER A 248 1.87 -23.13 -11.81
C SER A 248 3.36 -22.73 -11.64
N LYS A 249 3.68 -21.76 -10.77
CA LYS A 249 5.04 -21.23 -10.47
C LYS A 249 5.71 -20.44 -11.60
N GLU A 250 5.31 -20.69 -12.83
CA GLU A 250 5.62 -19.98 -14.07
C GLU A 250 5.37 -18.46 -13.98
N LYS A 251 6.43 -17.67 -13.75
CA LYS A 251 6.35 -16.21 -13.57
C LYS A 251 5.86 -15.53 -14.85
N ILE A 252 4.80 -14.72 -14.73
CA ILE A 252 4.33 -13.81 -15.78
C ILE A 252 4.90 -12.41 -15.50
N TRP A 253 5.50 -11.81 -16.53
CA TRP A 253 6.20 -10.50 -16.52
C TRP A 253 6.62 -10.12 -17.96
N PHE A 254 7.29 -8.97 -18.14
CA PHE A 254 7.73 -8.46 -19.45
C PHE A 254 8.38 -9.50 -20.38
N GLN A 255 9.41 -10.24 -19.94
CA GLN A 255 10.08 -11.23 -20.81
C GLN A 255 9.30 -12.55 -20.98
N HIS A 256 8.23 -12.77 -20.22
CA HIS A 256 7.44 -14.01 -20.27
C HIS A 256 5.95 -13.68 -20.09
N LYS A 257 5.36 -13.11 -21.15
CA LYS A 257 4.04 -12.47 -21.10
C LYS A 257 2.86 -13.43 -21.05
N LYS A 258 3.04 -14.71 -21.41
CA LYS A 258 1.95 -15.71 -21.45
C LYS A 258 2.38 -16.97 -20.71
N SER A 259 1.46 -17.57 -19.97
CA SER A 259 1.71 -18.82 -19.23
C SER A 259 0.95 -20.02 -19.80
N ALA A 260 1.48 -21.22 -19.61
CA ALA A 260 0.80 -22.49 -19.85
C ALA A 260 -0.54 -22.55 -19.09
N CYS A 261 -0.59 -21.98 -17.87
CA CYS A 261 -1.82 -21.81 -17.09
C CYS A 261 -2.75 -20.67 -17.58
N LYS A 262 -2.56 -20.18 -18.81
CA LYS A 262 -3.43 -19.25 -19.57
C LYS A 262 -3.61 -17.87 -18.92
N GLY A 263 -2.60 -17.41 -18.19
CA GLY A 263 -2.46 -16.03 -17.75
C GLY A 263 -1.70 -15.22 -18.80
N GLU A 264 -2.09 -13.95 -18.98
CA GLU A 264 -1.55 -13.08 -20.02
C GLU A 264 -1.28 -11.68 -19.46
N LEU A 265 -0.04 -11.19 -19.56
CA LEU A 265 0.30 -9.77 -19.49
C LEU A 265 -0.19 -9.13 -20.79
N ASP A 266 -1.46 -8.71 -20.81
CA ASP A 266 -2.12 -8.20 -22.03
C ASP A 266 -2.05 -6.68 -22.20
N VAL A 267 -1.63 -5.98 -21.14
CA VAL A 267 -1.16 -4.60 -21.20
C VAL A 267 0.13 -4.45 -20.44
N ASP A 268 1.07 -3.78 -21.10
CA ASP A 268 2.47 -3.57 -20.76
C ASP A 268 2.80 -2.15 -21.26
N ARG A 269 3.26 -1.24 -20.39
CA ARG A 269 3.36 0.20 -20.69
C ARG A 269 4.60 0.83 -20.04
N MET A 270 5.46 1.35 -20.91
CA MET A 270 6.81 1.80 -20.60
C MET A 270 6.88 3.22 -20.00
N GLN A 271 8.09 3.58 -19.60
CA GLN A 271 8.54 4.85 -19.03
C GLN A 271 8.14 6.13 -19.83
N ASP A 272 7.78 6.01 -21.11
CA ASP A 272 7.30 7.12 -21.95
C ASP A 272 5.94 7.67 -21.50
N CYS A 273 5.11 6.81 -20.90
CA CYS A 273 3.76 7.17 -20.51
C CYS A 273 3.77 7.96 -19.20
N LYS A 274 3.09 9.11 -19.16
CA LYS A 274 2.81 9.87 -17.92
C LYS A 274 1.85 9.13 -16.99
N GLU A 275 0.99 8.29 -17.55
CA GLU A 275 -0.07 7.53 -16.87
C GLU A 275 0.04 6.01 -17.13
N PRO A 276 1.17 5.38 -16.75
CA PRO A 276 1.45 3.99 -17.08
C PRO A 276 0.50 3.03 -16.33
N VAL A 277 0.30 1.85 -16.92
CA VAL A 277 -0.53 0.77 -16.39
C VAL A 277 -0.07 -0.57 -16.96
N GLU A 278 -0.04 -1.61 -16.14
CA GLU A 278 0.12 -3.00 -16.60
C GLU A 278 -1.07 -3.85 -16.17
N ASN A 279 -1.31 -4.97 -16.86
CA ASN A 279 -2.41 -5.88 -16.56
C ASN A 279 -2.07 -7.34 -16.86
N ILE A 280 -2.06 -8.19 -15.84
CA ILE A 280 -1.98 -9.65 -15.96
C ILE A 280 -3.36 -10.24 -15.67
N VAL A 281 -3.92 -10.98 -16.63
CA VAL A 281 -5.31 -11.46 -16.58
C VAL A 281 -5.47 -12.94 -16.97
N TRP A 282 -6.38 -13.59 -16.26
CA TRP A 282 -7.08 -14.83 -16.64
C TRP A 282 -8.54 -14.45 -16.90
N LYS A 283 -8.95 -14.44 -18.18
CA LYS A 283 -10.30 -13.99 -18.61
C LYS A 283 -11.41 -14.98 -18.20
N LYS A 284 -11.04 -16.25 -17.97
CA LYS A 284 -11.85 -17.34 -17.39
C LYS A 284 -10.92 -18.43 -16.85
N ASN A 285 -11.44 -19.38 -16.07
CA ASN A 285 -10.76 -20.59 -15.60
C ASN A 285 -9.36 -20.37 -14.97
N ALA A 286 -9.20 -19.28 -14.21
CA ALA A 286 -7.99 -18.99 -13.46
C ALA A 286 -7.61 -20.17 -12.54
N PRO A 287 -6.35 -20.62 -12.52
CA PRO A 287 -5.94 -21.77 -11.73
C PRO A 287 -6.15 -21.53 -10.22
N LYS A 288 -6.76 -22.51 -9.54
CA LYS A 288 -6.90 -22.49 -8.08
C LYS A 288 -5.53 -22.69 -7.43
N GLY A 289 -5.27 -22.02 -6.31
CA GLY A 289 -4.00 -22.11 -5.58
C GLY A 289 -3.48 -20.76 -5.08
N LYS A 290 -2.18 -20.74 -4.72
CA LYS A 290 -1.48 -19.55 -4.24
C LYS A 290 -0.96 -18.71 -5.41
N TYR A 291 -1.36 -17.44 -5.43
CA TYR A 291 -0.77 -16.38 -6.24
C TYR A 291 0.18 -15.53 -5.38
N THR A 292 1.29 -15.07 -5.97
CA THR A 292 2.20 -14.08 -5.37
C THR A 292 2.40 -12.92 -6.35
N VAL A 293 2.00 -11.72 -5.94
CA VAL A 293 2.13 -10.48 -6.72
C VAL A 293 3.31 -9.67 -6.19
N SER A 294 4.20 -9.23 -7.07
CA SER A 294 5.32 -8.34 -6.79
C SER A 294 5.38 -7.22 -7.82
N VAL A 295 6.01 -6.11 -7.46
CA VAL A 295 6.44 -5.06 -8.40
C VAL A 295 7.96 -4.97 -8.36
N VAL A 296 8.58 -4.78 -9.52
CA VAL A 296 10.02 -4.51 -9.65
C VAL A 296 10.21 -3.14 -10.28
N ASN A 297 11.17 -2.37 -9.76
CA ASN A 297 11.62 -1.14 -10.40
C ASN A 297 12.69 -1.51 -11.44
N PHE A 298 12.30 -1.58 -12.71
CA PHE A 298 13.19 -1.94 -13.82
C PHE A 298 14.15 -0.80 -14.14
N SER A 299 13.62 0.41 -14.33
CA SER A 299 14.37 1.63 -14.62
C SER A 299 13.84 2.80 -13.79
N CYS A 300 14.72 3.65 -13.28
CA CYS A 300 14.33 4.85 -12.54
C CYS A 300 15.35 5.98 -12.70
N SER A 301 14.88 7.20 -12.99
CA SER A 301 15.73 8.39 -13.11
C SER A 301 16.19 8.97 -11.76
N HIS A 302 15.92 8.32 -10.63
CA HIS A 302 16.19 8.86 -9.29
C HIS A 302 16.27 7.83 -8.16
N SER A 303 16.90 8.23 -7.06
CA SER A 303 16.99 7.47 -5.79
C SER A 303 15.70 7.47 -4.93
N ASN A 304 14.79 8.44 -5.13
CA ASN A 304 13.57 8.57 -4.34
C ASN A 304 12.67 7.33 -4.42
N ALA A 305 11.97 6.98 -3.32
CA ALA A 305 10.98 5.91 -3.33
C ALA A 305 9.83 6.22 -4.30
N VAL A 306 9.47 5.23 -5.14
CA VAL A 306 8.43 5.33 -6.17
C VAL A 306 7.10 4.83 -5.61
N PRO A 307 6.05 5.66 -5.51
CA PRO A 307 4.71 5.21 -5.13
C PRO A 307 4.01 4.53 -6.31
N PHE A 308 3.29 3.44 -6.03
CA PHE A 308 2.48 2.72 -7.01
C PHE A 308 1.23 2.13 -6.37
N ASP A 309 0.27 1.75 -7.21
CA ASP A 309 -1.00 1.14 -6.84
C ASP A 309 -1.23 -0.14 -7.63
N VAL A 310 -1.66 -1.22 -6.96
CA VAL A 310 -2.06 -2.47 -7.59
C VAL A 310 -3.51 -2.79 -7.29
N GLY A 311 -4.30 -3.02 -8.33
CA GLY A 311 -5.65 -3.58 -8.25
C GLY A 311 -5.65 -5.10 -8.41
N ILE A 312 -6.38 -5.82 -7.57
CA ILE A 312 -6.58 -7.28 -7.67
C ILE A 312 -8.08 -7.56 -7.72
N CYS A 313 -8.60 -7.91 -8.91
CA CYS A 313 -9.98 -8.32 -9.13
C CYS A 313 -10.07 -9.86 -9.20
N ILE A 314 -10.99 -10.45 -8.43
CA ILE A 314 -11.20 -11.91 -8.35
C ILE A 314 -12.66 -12.22 -8.69
N ASN A 315 -12.88 -13.29 -9.46
CA ASN A 315 -14.19 -13.70 -9.99
C ASN A 315 -14.93 -12.59 -10.77
N GLY A 316 -14.18 -11.66 -11.35
CA GLY A 316 -14.74 -10.49 -12.05
C GLY A 316 -15.54 -9.53 -11.18
N GLY A 317 -15.43 -9.66 -9.85
CA GLY A 317 -16.12 -8.83 -8.87
C GLY A 317 -15.39 -7.53 -8.58
N GLU A 318 -15.45 -7.09 -7.33
CA GLU A 318 -14.78 -5.86 -6.90
C GLU A 318 -13.24 -6.00 -6.91
N THR A 319 -12.56 -4.95 -7.39
CA THR A 319 -11.10 -4.86 -7.35
C THR A 319 -10.65 -4.48 -5.95
N GLN A 320 -9.71 -5.20 -5.33
CA GLN A 320 -9.02 -4.70 -4.14
C GLN A 320 -7.84 -3.82 -4.56
N MET A 321 -7.83 -2.53 -4.21
CA MET A 321 -6.68 -1.64 -4.42
C MET A 321 -5.69 -1.69 -3.25
N ILE A 322 -4.39 -1.77 -3.59
CA ILE A 322 -3.26 -1.86 -2.65
C ILE A 322 -2.19 -0.85 -3.08
N SER A 323 -2.03 0.22 -2.32
CA SER A 323 -0.93 1.17 -2.49
C SER A 323 0.35 0.65 -1.85
N LYS A 324 1.51 0.85 -2.47
CA LYS A 324 2.84 0.63 -1.85
C LYS A 324 3.88 1.59 -2.43
N THR A 325 5.10 1.54 -1.90
CA THR A 325 6.28 2.15 -2.50
C THR A 325 7.33 1.09 -2.80
N VAL A 326 8.15 1.31 -3.84
CA VAL A 326 9.41 0.59 -4.11
C VAL A 326 10.57 1.58 -4.00
N LYS A 327 11.80 1.11 -3.72
CA LYS A 327 12.98 2.00 -3.68
C LYS A 327 13.26 2.54 -5.10
N GLY A 328 13.75 3.77 -5.19
CA GLY A 328 14.35 4.31 -6.43
C GLY A 328 15.72 3.65 -6.65
N LYS A 329 15.71 2.43 -7.17
CA LYS A 329 16.91 1.68 -7.56
C LYS A 329 16.50 0.59 -8.54
N MET A 330 17.20 0.51 -9.67
CA MET A 330 17.11 -0.61 -10.62
C MET A 330 17.19 -1.97 -9.91
N GLY A 331 16.26 -2.87 -10.25
CA GLY A 331 16.12 -4.19 -9.64
C GLY A 331 15.48 -4.21 -8.25
N ALA A 332 15.10 -3.07 -7.66
CA ALA A 332 14.41 -3.07 -6.37
C ALA A 332 13.02 -3.72 -6.49
N LYS A 333 12.74 -4.70 -5.62
CA LYS A 333 11.52 -5.50 -5.66
C LYS A 333 10.71 -5.37 -4.37
N VAL A 334 9.38 -5.31 -4.51
CA VAL A 334 8.44 -5.34 -3.37
C VAL A 334 7.34 -6.37 -3.63
N THR A 335 7.20 -7.33 -2.72
CA THR A 335 6.03 -8.22 -2.70
C THR A 335 4.81 -7.42 -2.27
N VAL A 336 3.80 -7.35 -3.13
CA VAL A 336 2.57 -6.59 -2.90
C VAL A 336 1.62 -7.40 -2.02
N LYS A 337 1.24 -8.59 -2.48
CA LYS A 337 0.34 -9.53 -1.80
C LYS A 337 0.64 -10.97 -2.21
N SER A 338 0.53 -11.91 -1.27
CA SER A 338 0.26 -13.31 -1.58
C SER A 338 -1.20 -13.62 -1.23
N PHE A 339 -1.91 -14.39 -2.05
CA PHE A 339 -3.29 -14.79 -1.76
C PHE A 339 -3.59 -16.20 -2.28
N GLN A 340 -4.54 -16.87 -1.62
CA GLN A 340 -5.10 -18.15 -2.07
C GLN A 340 -6.38 -17.87 -2.86
N TYR A 341 -6.52 -18.50 -4.03
CA TYR A 341 -7.75 -18.49 -4.83
C TYR A 341 -8.36 -19.91 -4.89
N SER A 342 -9.67 -20.00 -4.73
CA SER A 342 -10.41 -21.27 -4.53
C SER A 342 -11.49 -21.57 -5.58
N GLY A 343 -11.83 -20.62 -6.45
CA GLY A 343 -12.92 -20.71 -7.43
C GLY A 343 -14.21 -20.11 -6.93
#